data_AF-A0A5N6RFH1-F1
#
_entry.id   AF-A0A5N6RFH1-F1
#
_cell.length_a   1.000
_cell.length_b   1.000
_cell.length_c   1.000
_cell.angle_alpha   90.00
_cell.angle_beta   90.00
_cell.angle_gamma   90.00
#
_symmetry.space_group_name_H-M   'P 1'
#
loop_
_entity.id
_entity.type
_entity.pdbx_description
1 polymer ?
#
loop_
_entity_poly.entity_id
_entity_poly.type
_entity_poly.pdbx_seq_one_letter_code
_entity_poly.pdbx_strand_id
1 'polypeptide(L)'
;MMGKPLVQVSTCPTVLSSSLITLPSSSSKCLPCLPSRPHIKLNRVRAMSADAGHSQPSSASSEKKNPLAVVLDIPRNVWRQTLRPLSDFGFGRRSIWEGGVGLFLVSGAVLFALSVAWLRGFQMRSKFRKYFAVFEFAQASGICTGTPVRIRGVTVGNVIRVNPSLKNIEAVVEVEDDKIIIPQNSLVEVNQSGLLMETMIDITPRDPIPTPSVGPLDPECVKEGLILCDRQKLKGYQGVSLDALVGIFTRLGREVEEIGVANTYSLAERVSLVIEEAKPLLTKIKAMADDVQPLLAEVRDSGLLKEVENLTRSLTEASEDLR
;
A
#
# COMPACT_ATOMS: atom_id res chain seq x y z
N MET A 1 -28.84 -11.07 -59.91
CA MET A 1 -29.73 -11.55 -58.82
C MET A 1 -28.87 -11.64 -57.57
N MET A 2 -28.98 -10.65 -56.67
CA MET A 2 -29.74 -10.75 -55.41
C MET A 2 -29.23 -11.91 -54.53
N GLY A 3 -28.75 -11.73 -53.29
CA GLY A 3 -29.00 -10.62 -52.37
C GLY A 3 -28.03 -10.54 -51.19
N LYS A 4 -28.01 -9.34 -50.61
CA LYS A 4 -27.53 -9.00 -49.27
C LYS A 4 -28.62 -9.33 -48.25
N PRO A 5 -28.30 -9.61 -46.97
CA PRO A 5 -29.22 -9.36 -45.88
C PRO A 5 -28.89 -8.03 -45.16
N LEU A 6 -29.95 -7.26 -44.91
CA LEU A 6 -30.10 -6.06 -44.06
C LEU A 6 -29.42 -6.24 -42.68
N VAL A 7 -28.61 -5.30 -42.17
CA VAL A 7 -28.98 -4.04 -41.48
C VAL A 7 -30.14 -4.18 -40.50
N GLN A 8 -29.81 -4.31 -39.21
CA GLN A 8 -30.70 -3.95 -38.12
C GLN A 8 -29.94 -3.07 -37.12
N VAL A 9 -30.14 -1.76 -37.29
CA VAL A 9 -29.68 -0.70 -36.38
C VAL A 9 -30.66 -0.67 -35.21
N SER A 10 -30.16 -0.94 -34.00
CA SER A 10 -30.92 -0.76 -32.77
C SER A 10 -30.69 0.66 -32.25
N THR A 11 -31.68 1.53 -32.46
CA THR A 11 -31.81 2.84 -31.84
C THR A 11 -32.47 2.71 -30.48
N CYS A 12 -31.71 2.94 -29.40
CA CYS A 12 -32.26 3.14 -28.06
C CYS A 12 -32.38 4.64 -27.77
N PRO A 13 -33.52 5.13 -27.25
CA PRO A 13 -33.71 6.56 -27.01
C PRO A 13 -33.10 7.02 -25.68
N THR A 14 -32.49 8.19 -25.75
CA THR A 14 -32.04 9.02 -24.63
C THR A 14 -33.24 9.51 -23.82
N VAL A 15 -33.30 9.20 -22.52
CA VAL A 15 -34.16 9.91 -21.57
C VAL A 15 -33.31 10.28 -20.35
N LEU A 16 -32.92 11.55 -20.30
CA LEU A 16 -32.39 12.25 -19.13
C LEU A 16 -33.56 12.52 -18.17
N SER A 17 -33.40 12.21 -16.89
CA SER A 17 -34.29 12.68 -15.84
C SER A 17 -33.46 13.33 -14.73
N SER A 18 -33.53 14.66 -14.69
CA SER A 18 -33.00 15.52 -13.63
C SER A 18 -34.16 16.07 -12.84
N SER A 19 -34.19 15.85 -11.53
CA SER A 19 -35.19 16.42 -10.64
C SER A 19 -34.64 17.68 -9.98
N LEU A 20 -34.93 18.83 -10.60
CA LEU A 20 -34.92 20.14 -9.97
C LEU A 20 -36.21 20.31 -9.17
N ILE A 21 -36.09 20.68 -7.88
CA ILE A 21 -37.23 21.15 -7.09
C ILE A 21 -37.18 22.69 -7.10
N THR A 22 -38.13 23.27 -7.81
CA THR A 22 -38.45 24.71 -7.83
C THR A 22 -39.43 25.08 -6.70
N LEU A 23 -39.12 26.25 -6.12
CA LEU A 23 -39.94 27.14 -5.30
C LEU A 23 -41.39 27.34 -5.79
N PRO A 24 -42.36 27.66 -4.92
CA PRO A 24 -43.50 28.50 -5.27
C PRO A 24 -43.24 29.98 -4.94
N SER A 25 -43.73 30.85 -5.81
CA SER A 25 -43.71 32.31 -5.71
C SER A 25 -45.12 32.85 -5.40
N SER A 26 -45.21 33.90 -4.57
CA SER A 26 -46.31 34.87 -4.48
C SER A 26 -45.96 35.90 -3.38
N SER A 27 -45.33 37.04 -3.70
CA SER A 27 -45.96 38.33 -4.05
C SER A 27 -46.69 39.04 -2.90
N SER A 28 -46.05 40.06 -2.29
CA SER A 28 -46.53 41.46 -2.29
C SER A 28 -45.84 42.34 -1.22
N LYS A 29 -45.10 43.35 -1.70
CA LYS A 29 -44.92 44.73 -1.17
C LYS A 29 -44.49 44.91 0.31
N CYS A 30 -43.30 45.49 0.53
CA CYS A 30 -43.10 46.91 0.88
C CYS A 30 -41.64 47.16 1.36
N LEU A 31 -40.96 48.12 0.74
CA LEU A 31 -39.72 48.75 1.20
C LEU A 31 -40.10 49.96 2.11
N PRO A 32 -39.25 50.41 3.07
CA PRO A 32 -38.11 51.25 2.68
C PRO A 32 -36.81 51.06 3.48
N CYS A 33 -35.75 51.56 2.86
CA CYS A 33 -34.36 51.61 3.30
C CYS A 33 -34.04 52.69 4.36
N LEU A 34 -32.81 52.56 4.89
CA LEU A 34 -31.88 53.55 5.48
C LEU A 34 -31.81 53.60 7.02
N PRO A 35 -30.68 54.05 7.63
CA PRO A 35 -29.28 54.02 7.19
C PRO A 35 -28.28 53.57 8.29
N SER A 36 -27.03 53.37 7.87
CA SER A 36 -25.84 53.14 8.68
C SER A 36 -25.20 54.45 9.16
N ARG A 37 -24.85 54.54 10.46
CA ARG A 37 -23.69 55.24 11.06
C ARG A 37 -23.80 55.21 12.60
N PRO A 38 -22.66 55.10 13.30
CA PRO A 38 -22.43 56.10 14.34
C PRO A 38 -21.01 56.70 14.29
N HIS A 39 -20.96 58.00 14.61
CA HIS A 39 -19.76 58.78 14.85
C HIS A 39 -19.05 58.31 16.13
N ILE A 40 -17.79 57.91 16.04
CA ILE A 40 -16.88 57.86 17.19
C ILE A 40 -16.21 59.23 17.29
N LYS A 41 -16.61 60.03 18.29
CA LYS A 41 -15.89 61.25 18.68
C LYS A 41 -14.64 60.86 19.47
N LEU A 42 -13.47 61.24 18.95
CA LEU A 42 -12.22 61.26 19.71
C LEU A 42 -12.31 62.35 20.79
N ASN A 43 -12.29 61.97 22.06
CA ASN A 43 -11.95 62.91 23.14
C ASN A 43 -10.50 62.67 23.55
N ARG A 44 -9.65 63.59 23.12
CA ARG A 44 -8.25 63.75 23.52
C ARG A 44 -8.21 64.36 24.92
N VAL A 45 -7.94 63.55 25.95
CA VAL A 45 -7.68 64.09 27.30
C VAL A 45 -6.22 64.52 27.38
N ARG A 46 -6.05 65.84 27.51
CA ARG A 46 -4.80 66.55 27.80
C ARG A 46 -4.59 66.49 29.32
N ALA A 47 -3.56 65.78 29.78
CA ALA A 47 -3.11 65.87 31.16
C ALA A 47 -2.07 66.99 31.28
N MET A 48 -2.31 67.92 32.19
CA MET A 48 -1.35 68.96 32.59
C MET A 48 -0.35 68.37 33.58
N SER A 49 0.94 68.54 33.30
CA SER A 49 2.03 68.29 34.25
C SER A 49 2.19 69.50 35.17
N ALA A 50 2.06 69.28 36.48
CA ALA A 50 2.59 70.19 37.48
C ALA A 50 3.95 69.64 37.93
N ASP A 51 4.96 70.47 37.77
CA ASP A 51 6.35 70.27 38.17
C ASP A 51 6.50 70.68 39.64
N ALA A 52 7.14 69.84 40.45
CA ALA A 52 7.68 70.19 41.76
C ALA A 52 8.77 69.16 42.13
N GLY A 53 9.99 69.65 42.30
CA GLY A 53 11.20 68.85 42.28
C GLY A 53 11.63 68.20 43.60
N HIS A 54 12.65 67.34 43.41
CA HIS A 54 13.75 66.98 44.31
C HIS A 54 13.45 66.24 45.62
N SER A 55 13.84 64.96 45.70
CA SER A 55 15.10 64.50 46.33
C SER A 55 15.19 62.96 46.43
N GLN A 56 16.36 62.40 46.06
CA GLN A 56 16.87 61.05 46.40
C GLN A 56 17.71 61.14 47.70
N PRO A 57 18.27 60.06 48.31
CA PRO A 57 18.39 58.64 47.91
C PRO A 57 17.97 57.63 49.03
N SER A 58 17.82 56.31 48.84
CA SER A 58 18.89 55.28 48.94
C SER A 58 18.25 53.86 49.03
N SER A 59 18.91 52.87 48.41
CA SER A 59 19.05 51.43 48.76
C SER A 59 17.88 50.62 49.37
N ALA A 60 17.50 49.50 48.72
CA ALA A 60 17.57 48.13 49.27
C ALA A 60 16.82 47.07 48.42
N SER A 61 17.45 45.90 48.33
CA SER A 61 16.90 44.53 48.17
C SER A 61 15.85 44.24 47.09
N SER A 62 16.31 43.52 46.07
CA SER A 62 15.51 42.73 45.12
C SER A 62 14.78 41.58 45.85
N GLU A 63 13.53 41.81 46.26
CA GLU A 63 12.59 40.74 46.60
C GLU A 63 11.78 40.32 45.36
N LYS A 64 11.79 39.00 45.10
CA LYS A 64 10.96 38.30 44.12
C LYS A 64 9.48 38.61 44.36
N LYS A 65 8.83 39.36 43.47
CA LYS A 65 7.37 39.49 43.45
C LYS A 65 6.77 38.51 42.46
N ASN A 66 6.02 37.55 42.99
CA ASN A 66 5.22 36.60 42.23
C ASN A 66 4.16 37.36 41.40
N PRO A 67 4.03 37.10 40.08
CA PRO A 67 3.07 37.79 39.22
C PRO A 67 1.59 37.44 39.52
N LEU A 68 1.35 36.48 40.41
CA LEU A 68 0.02 36.04 40.82
C LEU A 68 -0.57 36.86 41.99
N ALA A 69 0.23 37.69 42.67
CA ALA A 69 -0.29 38.56 43.74
C ALA A 69 -1.07 39.76 43.19
N VAL A 70 -0.78 40.19 41.95
CA VAL A 70 -1.48 41.31 41.29
C VAL A 70 -2.91 40.95 40.88
N VAL A 71 -3.22 39.66 40.75
CA VAL A 71 -4.57 39.19 40.41
C VAL A 71 -5.47 39.03 41.66
N LEU A 72 -4.89 38.98 42.86
CA LEU A 72 -5.64 38.66 44.09
C LEU A 72 -6.06 39.86 44.95
N ASP A 73 -5.66 41.09 44.61
CA ASP A 73 -6.12 42.30 45.32
C ASP A 73 -7.06 43.16 44.48
N ILE A 74 -8.16 42.57 44.02
CA ILE A 74 -9.29 43.35 43.48
C ILE A 74 -10.10 43.89 44.68
N PRO A 75 -10.23 45.21 44.86
CA PRO A 75 -10.94 45.78 46.01
C PRO A 75 -12.42 45.37 46.00
N ARG A 76 -12.92 44.84 47.12
CA ARG A 76 -14.35 44.47 47.33
C ARG A 76 -15.34 45.58 46.93
N ASN A 77 -14.89 46.84 46.93
CA ASN A 77 -15.70 48.00 46.58
C ASN A 77 -15.99 48.08 45.07
N VAL A 78 -15.06 47.63 44.22
CA VAL A 78 -15.25 47.57 42.76
C VAL A 78 -16.22 46.46 42.39
N TRP A 79 -16.09 45.28 43.02
CA TRP A 79 -17.02 44.16 42.84
C TRP A 79 -18.46 44.52 43.23
N ARG A 80 -18.63 45.32 44.28
CA ARG A 80 -19.94 45.78 44.73
C ARG A 80 -20.57 46.81 43.79
N GLN A 81 -19.76 47.53 43.01
CA GLN A 81 -20.21 48.55 42.07
C GLN A 81 -20.54 47.95 40.69
N THR A 82 -19.80 46.91 40.28
CA THR A 82 -20.04 46.19 39.02
C THR A 82 -21.20 45.18 39.10
N LEU A 83 -21.57 44.69 40.28
CA LEU A 83 -22.69 43.75 40.46
C LEU A 83 -24.04 44.41 40.76
N ARG A 84 -24.07 45.71 41.10
CA ARG A 84 -25.32 46.46 41.33
C ARG A 84 -26.31 46.43 40.16
N PRO A 85 -25.91 46.53 38.88
CA PRO A 85 -26.86 46.44 37.76
C PRO A 85 -27.32 44.99 37.48
N LEU A 86 -26.67 43.98 38.05
CA LEU A 86 -27.05 42.57 37.90
C LEU A 86 -28.01 42.10 39.01
N SER A 87 -28.05 42.80 40.15
CA SER A 87 -28.97 42.50 41.25
C SER A 87 -30.42 43.00 41.03
N ASP A 88 -30.66 43.82 40.01
CA ASP A 88 -32.02 44.30 39.65
C ASP A 88 -32.84 43.26 38.88
N PHE A 89 -32.21 42.20 38.40
CA PHE A 89 -32.92 40.99 37.99
C PHE A 89 -33.17 40.18 39.27
N GLY A 90 -34.43 40.04 39.71
CA GLY A 90 -34.89 39.52 41.01
C GLY A 90 -34.44 38.11 41.41
N PHE A 91 -33.13 37.88 41.49
CA PHE A 91 -32.48 36.64 41.84
C PHE A 91 -32.10 36.69 43.33
N GLY A 92 -32.91 36.05 44.18
CA GLY A 92 -32.61 35.92 45.61
C GLY A 92 -31.30 35.16 45.87
N ARG A 93 -30.70 35.33 47.07
CA ARG A 93 -29.38 34.73 47.42
C ARG A 93 -29.25 33.22 47.15
N ARG A 94 -30.36 32.47 47.18
CA ARG A 94 -30.40 31.03 46.83
C ARG A 94 -30.30 30.78 45.32
N SER A 95 -30.96 31.61 44.51
CA SER A 95 -30.94 31.50 43.04
C SER A 95 -29.58 31.82 42.40
N ILE A 96 -28.76 32.65 43.07
CA ILE A 96 -27.37 32.92 42.62
C ILE A 96 -26.52 31.65 42.73
N TRP A 97 -26.76 30.82 43.75
CA TRP A 97 -26.05 29.56 43.94
C TRP A 97 -26.51 28.51 42.93
N GLU A 98 -27.82 28.40 42.70
CA GLU A 98 -28.41 27.49 41.70
C GLU A 98 -27.99 27.83 40.26
N GLY A 99 -27.99 29.12 39.89
CA GLY A 99 -27.50 29.58 38.59
C GLY A 99 -25.99 29.43 38.40
N GLY A 100 -25.22 29.57 39.49
CA GLY A 100 -23.77 29.35 39.49
C GLY A 100 -23.39 27.89 39.19
N VAL A 101 -24.11 26.92 39.75
CA VAL A 101 -23.89 25.49 39.47
C VAL A 101 -24.24 25.15 38.01
N GLY A 102 -25.34 25.71 37.48
CA GLY A 102 -25.71 25.54 36.08
C GLY A 102 -24.66 26.10 35.12
N LEU A 103 -24.17 27.32 35.36
CA LEU A 103 -23.11 27.93 34.56
C LEU A 103 -21.79 27.15 34.66
N PHE A 104 -21.46 26.62 35.83
CA PHE A 104 -20.28 25.78 36.03
C PHE A 104 -20.35 24.49 35.21
N LEU A 105 -21.51 23.80 35.21
CA LEU A 105 -21.72 22.59 34.42
C LEU A 105 -21.66 22.87 32.92
N VAL A 106 -22.30 23.94 32.45
CA VAL A 106 -22.28 24.33 31.02
C VAL A 106 -20.87 24.73 30.60
N SER A 107 -20.18 25.55 31.39
CA SER A 107 -18.80 25.96 31.13
C SER A 107 -17.85 24.76 31.12
N GLY A 108 -17.98 23.85 32.09
CA GLY A 108 -17.21 22.61 32.16
C GLY A 108 -17.44 21.70 30.94
N ALA A 109 -18.68 21.55 30.50
CA ALA A 109 -19.01 20.79 29.29
C ALA A 109 -18.38 21.41 28.02
N VAL A 110 -18.41 22.73 27.89
CA VAL A 110 -17.79 23.45 26.77
C VAL A 110 -16.26 23.29 26.77
N LEU A 111 -15.61 23.49 27.93
CA LEU A 111 -14.17 23.29 28.09
C LEU A 111 -13.74 21.85 27.80
N PHE A 112 -14.53 20.87 28.25
CA PHE A 112 -14.29 19.46 27.97
C PHE A 112 -14.41 19.16 26.47
N ALA A 113 -15.46 19.64 25.80
CA ALA A 113 -15.65 19.45 24.36
C ALA A 113 -14.49 20.06 23.54
N LEU A 114 -14.04 21.27 23.90
CA LEU A 114 -12.87 21.91 23.28
C LEU A 114 -11.59 21.11 23.50
N SER A 115 -11.39 20.57 24.71
CA SER A 115 -10.23 19.74 25.04
C SER A 115 -10.21 18.45 24.23
N VAL A 116 -11.36 17.77 24.12
CA VAL A 116 -11.49 16.55 23.29
C VAL A 116 -11.27 16.85 21.81
N ALA A 117 -11.83 17.95 21.31
CA ALA A 117 -11.59 18.40 19.93
C ALA A 117 -10.11 18.70 19.68
N TRP A 118 -9.42 19.32 20.64
CA TRP A 118 -7.99 19.62 20.57
C TRP A 118 -7.13 18.35 20.58
N LEU A 119 -7.38 17.41 21.50
CA LEU A 119 -6.66 16.13 21.56
C LEU A 119 -6.85 15.31 20.28
N ARG A 120 -8.10 15.25 19.79
CA ARG A 120 -8.41 14.57 18.53
C ARG A 120 -7.74 15.26 17.35
N GLY A 121 -7.73 16.59 17.29
CA GLY A 121 -7.06 17.36 16.24
C GLY A 121 -5.55 17.14 16.21
N PHE A 122 -4.89 17.09 17.37
CA PHE A 122 -3.43 16.91 17.44
C PHE A 122 -2.99 15.50 17.06
N GLN A 123 -3.65 14.47 17.61
CA GLN A 123 -3.30 13.07 17.30
C GLN A 123 -3.67 12.68 15.86
N MET A 124 -4.77 13.22 15.32
CA MET A 124 -5.20 12.96 13.95
C MET A 124 -4.42 13.80 12.92
N ARG A 125 -3.66 14.82 13.31
CA ARG A 125 -2.83 15.56 12.34
C ARG A 125 -1.51 14.86 12.05
N SER A 126 -0.91 14.21 13.06
CA SER A 126 0.38 13.52 12.92
C SER A 126 0.27 12.13 12.30
N LYS A 127 -0.86 11.43 12.44
CA LYS A 127 -1.03 10.06 11.92
C LYS A 127 -1.57 9.99 10.48
N PHE A 128 -1.85 11.13 9.85
CA PHE A 128 -2.61 11.19 8.59
C PHE A 128 -1.87 11.93 7.48
N ARG A 129 -0.57 12.19 7.64
CA ARG A 129 0.24 12.71 6.55
C ARG A 129 0.65 11.57 5.64
N LYS A 130 -0.30 11.18 4.81
CA LYS A 130 -0.09 10.22 3.73
C LYS A 130 0.48 10.95 2.53
N TYR A 131 1.29 10.25 1.74
CA TYR A 131 1.74 10.71 0.44
C TYR A 131 1.51 9.63 -0.60
N PHE A 132 1.48 10.04 -1.86
CA PHE A 132 1.24 9.15 -2.97
C PHE A 132 2.55 8.85 -3.69
N ALA A 133 2.73 7.63 -4.14
CA ALA A 133 3.82 7.20 -5.02
C ALA A 133 3.22 6.57 -6.27
N VAL A 134 3.89 6.70 -7.41
CA VAL A 134 3.45 6.06 -8.66
C VAL A 134 4.50 5.06 -9.11
N PHE A 135 4.13 3.79 -9.17
CA PHE A 135 5.02 2.74 -9.68
C PHE A 135 4.64 2.36 -11.11
N GLU A 136 5.60 2.43 -12.01
CA GLU A 136 5.40 2.06 -13.41
C GLU A 136 5.92 0.65 -13.67
N PHE A 137 5.04 -0.24 -14.13
CA PHE A 137 5.36 -1.63 -14.45
C PHE A 137 5.13 -1.92 -15.94
N ALA A 138 5.95 -2.79 -16.53
CA ALA A 138 5.72 -3.28 -17.88
C ALA A 138 4.60 -4.34 -17.93
N GLN A 139 4.50 -5.16 -16.87
CA GLN A 139 3.54 -6.24 -16.74
C GLN A 139 2.87 -6.17 -15.36
N ALA A 140 1.54 -6.29 -15.32
CA ALA A 140 0.79 -6.35 -14.08
C ALA A 140 0.57 -7.82 -13.70
N SER A 141 1.33 -8.32 -12.72
CA SER A 141 1.16 -9.67 -12.13
C SER A 141 -0.05 -9.72 -11.19
N GLY A 142 -1.23 -9.32 -11.67
CA GLY A 142 -2.47 -9.29 -10.88
C GLY A 142 -2.60 -8.13 -9.88
N ILE A 143 -1.93 -7.00 -10.11
CA ILE A 143 -2.06 -5.81 -9.24
C ILE A 143 -3.50 -5.31 -9.28
N CYS A 144 -4.09 -5.14 -8.10
CA CYS A 144 -5.45 -4.63 -7.93
C CYS A 144 -5.47 -3.48 -6.90
N THR A 145 -6.59 -2.77 -6.83
CA THR A 145 -6.83 -1.84 -5.73
C THR A 145 -6.84 -2.60 -4.41
N GLY A 146 -6.10 -2.12 -3.41
CA GLY A 146 -5.91 -2.80 -2.13
C GLY A 146 -4.69 -3.73 -2.08
N THR A 147 -3.96 -3.91 -3.19
CA THR A 147 -2.68 -4.66 -3.16
C THR A 147 -1.74 -4.02 -2.13
N PRO A 148 -1.22 -4.80 -1.16
CA PRO A 148 -0.34 -4.27 -0.13
C PRO A 148 1.04 -3.95 -0.70
N VAL A 149 1.60 -2.85 -0.21
CA VAL A 149 2.95 -2.40 -0.54
C VAL A 149 3.82 -2.54 0.69
N ARG A 150 4.96 -3.22 0.54
CA ARG A 150 5.83 -3.60 1.64
C ARG A 150 7.24 -3.10 1.40
N ILE A 151 7.92 -2.68 2.47
CA ILE A 151 9.36 -2.41 2.46
C ILE A 151 10.00 -3.49 3.33
N ARG A 152 10.92 -4.29 2.75
CA ARG A 152 11.60 -5.38 3.46
C ARG A 152 10.65 -6.29 4.28
N GLY A 153 9.47 -6.56 3.72
CA GLY A 153 8.46 -7.42 4.33
C GLY A 153 7.48 -6.74 5.30
N VAL A 154 7.62 -5.44 5.60
CA VAL A 154 6.67 -4.70 6.44
C VAL A 154 5.71 -3.90 5.55
N THR A 155 4.40 -4.01 5.78
CA THR A 155 3.39 -3.24 5.05
C THR A 155 3.49 -1.75 5.40
N VAL A 156 3.58 -0.91 4.37
CA VAL A 156 3.75 0.54 4.49
C VAL A 156 2.65 1.34 3.81
N GLY A 157 1.83 0.68 2.99
CA GLY A 157 0.84 1.33 2.16
C GLY A 157 0.06 0.33 1.30
N ASN A 158 -0.86 0.87 0.51
CA ASN A 158 -1.72 0.08 -0.37
C ASN A 158 -1.89 0.77 -1.73
N VAL A 159 -2.13 -0.01 -2.77
CA VAL A 159 -2.49 0.50 -4.10
C VAL A 159 -3.91 1.06 -4.05
N ILE A 160 -4.09 2.36 -4.32
CA ILE A 160 -5.41 3.00 -4.36
C ILE A 160 -6.03 2.98 -5.77
N ARG A 161 -5.20 2.98 -6.81
CA ARG A 161 -5.65 3.03 -8.20
C ARG A 161 -4.62 2.39 -9.12
N VAL A 162 -5.09 1.71 -10.16
CA VAL A 162 -4.24 1.17 -11.24
C VAL A 162 -4.70 1.78 -12.55
N ASN A 163 -3.79 2.42 -13.27
CA ASN A 163 -4.04 2.96 -14.61
C ASN A 163 -3.32 2.09 -15.64
N PRO A 164 -4.05 1.25 -16.39
CA PRO A 164 -3.45 0.56 -17.52
C PRO A 164 -3.21 1.55 -18.66
N SER A 165 -2.00 1.54 -19.24
CA SER A 165 -1.66 2.18 -20.50
C SER A 165 -1.07 1.14 -21.46
N LEU A 166 -1.04 1.45 -22.76
CA LEU A 166 -0.56 0.52 -23.79
C LEU A 166 0.93 0.16 -23.62
N LYS A 167 1.71 1.05 -23.02
CA LYS A 167 3.16 0.89 -22.85
C LYS A 167 3.54 0.38 -21.46
N ASN A 168 2.82 0.82 -20.44
CA ASN A 168 3.12 0.58 -19.03
C ASN A 168 1.83 0.64 -18.20
N ILE A 169 1.86 0.05 -17.02
CA ILE A 169 0.79 0.15 -16.02
C ILE A 169 1.31 1.05 -14.90
N GLU A 170 0.53 2.06 -14.53
CA GLU A 170 0.84 2.94 -13.41
C GLU A 170 0.00 2.53 -12.19
N ALA A 171 0.66 2.03 -11.16
CA ALA A 171 0.03 1.76 -9.87
C ALA A 171 0.23 2.97 -8.95
N VAL A 172 -0.88 3.64 -8.58
CA VAL A 172 -0.88 4.73 -7.61
C VAL A 172 -1.01 4.12 -6.22
N VAL A 173 0.01 4.35 -5.41
CA VAL A 173 0.16 3.82 -4.05
C VAL A 173 -0.03 4.95 -3.05
N GLU A 174 -0.80 4.67 -2.00
CA GLU A 174 -0.88 5.53 -0.82
C GLU A 174 0.02 4.95 0.27
N VAL A 175 0.99 5.74 0.73
CA VAL A 175 1.89 5.40 1.84
C VAL A 175 1.30 5.98 3.12
N GLU A 176 1.28 5.18 4.19
CA GLU A 176 0.52 5.49 5.41
C GLU A 176 1.09 6.65 6.25
N ASP A 177 2.41 6.87 6.21
CA ASP A 177 3.11 7.86 7.05
C ASP A 177 4.24 8.55 6.24
N ASP A 178 4.40 9.87 6.40
CA ASP A 178 5.45 10.68 5.77
C ASP A 178 6.84 10.41 6.34
N LYS A 179 6.93 9.70 7.47
CA LYS A 179 8.17 9.17 8.03
C LYS A 179 8.69 7.94 7.28
N ILE A 180 7.84 7.27 6.50
CA ILE A 180 8.26 6.11 5.71
C ILE A 180 8.93 6.63 4.43
N ILE A 181 10.26 6.57 4.44
CA ILE A 181 11.08 7.04 3.33
C ILE A 181 11.33 5.88 2.37
N ILE A 182 11.01 6.08 1.10
CA ILE A 182 11.35 5.17 -0.01
C ILE A 182 12.52 5.79 -0.79
N PRO A 183 13.74 5.22 -0.73
CA PRO A 183 14.87 5.68 -1.53
C PRO A 183 14.63 5.52 -3.04
N GLN A 184 15.13 6.45 -3.87
CA GLN A 184 14.99 6.34 -5.34
C GLN A 184 15.78 5.17 -5.94
N ASN A 185 16.84 4.72 -5.27
CA ASN A 185 17.61 3.56 -5.69
C ASN A 185 16.97 2.21 -5.28
N SER A 186 15.75 2.22 -4.74
CA SER A 186 15.04 1.00 -4.36
C SER A 186 14.62 0.18 -5.58
N LEU A 187 14.80 -1.13 -5.48
CA LEU A 187 14.21 -2.08 -6.41
C LEU A 187 12.75 -2.30 -6.02
N VAL A 188 11.83 -1.95 -6.92
CA VAL A 188 10.39 -2.19 -6.75
C VAL A 188 10.02 -3.39 -7.60
N GLU A 189 9.48 -4.43 -6.97
CA GLU A 189 9.08 -5.66 -7.64
C GLU A 189 7.64 -6.02 -7.31
N VAL A 190 6.91 -6.52 -8.32
CA VAL A 190 5.61 -7.14 -8.11
C VAL A 190 5.83 -8.63 -7.92
N ASN A 191 5.58 -9.11 -6.71
CA ASN A 191 5.69 -10.50 -6.36
C ASN A 191 4.30 -11.08 -6.14
N GLN A 192 4.14 -12.35 -6.50
CA GLN A 192 2.94 -13.13 -6.28
C GLN A 192 3.33 -14.32 -5.42
N SER A 193 2.91 -14.30 -4.16
CA SER A 193 3.35 -15.27 -3.14
C SER A 193 2.16 -15.85 -2.37
N GLY A 194 2.41 -16.96 -1.67
CA GLY A 194 1.40 -17.63 -0.84
C GLY A 194 0.56 -18.64 -1.61
N LEU A 195 -0.15 -19.51 -0.87
CA LEU A 195 -1.00 -20.56 -1.43
C LEU A 195 -2.20 -20.00 -2.20
N LEU A 196 -2.67 -18.82 -1.80
CA LEU A 196 -3.79 -18.11 -2.42
C LEU A 196 -3.34 -17.13 -3.51
N MET A 197 -2.05 -17.15 -3.85
CA MET A 197 -1.53 -16.42 -5.00
C MET A 197 -1.74 -14.90 -4.89
N GLU A 198 -1.43 -14.38 -3.71
CA GLU A 198 -1.62 -12.97 -3.38
C GLU A 198 -0.54 -12.12 -4.04
N THR A 199 -0.97 -11.09 -4.78
CA THR A 199 -0.07 -10.09 -5.35
C THR A 199 0.29 -9.07 -4.29
N MET A 200 1.58 -8.76 -4.18
CA MET A 200 2.15 -7.73 -3.32
C MET A 200 3.25 -6.96 -4.06
N ILE A 201 3.43 -5.69 -3.70
CA ILE A 201 4.54 -4.89 -4.20
C ILE A 201 5.61 -4.84 -3.12
N ASP A 202 6.77 -5.43 -3.39
CA ASP A 202 7.92 -5.40 -2.49
C ASP A 202 8.92 -4.35 -2.94
N ILE A 203 9.32 -3.50 -2.00
CA ILE A 203 10.31 -2.45 -2.18
C ILE A 203 11.55 -2.86 -1.39
N THR A 204 12.66 -2.99 -2.12
CA THR A 204 13.97 -3.35 -1.56
C THR A 204 14.96 -2.21 -1.79
N PRO A 205 15.24 -1.40 -0.75
CA PRO A 205 16.28 -0.37 -0.82
C PRO A 205 17.65 -1.00 -1.11
N ARG A 206 18.39 -0.41 -2.05
CA ARG A 206 19.76 -0.81 -2.36
C ARG A 206 20.76 0.02 -1.54
N ASP A 207 21.90 -0.58 -1.22
CA ASP A 207 22.98 0.14 -0.57
C ASP A 207 23.72 1.03 -1.58
N PRO A 208 24.15 2.24 -1.18
CA PRO A 208 23.97 2.84 0.14
C PRO A 208 22.54 3.38 0.35
N ILE A 209 22.02 3.22 1.57
CA ILE A 209 20.73 3.81 1.97
C ILE A 209 20.94 5.30 2.21
N PRO A 210 20.30 6.20 1.44
CA PRO A 210 20.44 7.64 1.63
C PRO A 210 19.78 8.09 2.93
N THR A 211 20.40 9.06 3.60
CA THR A 211 19.81 9.78 4.73
C THR A 211 19.31 11.14 4.22
N PRO A 212 18.01 11.29 3.93
CA PRO A 212 17.50 12.54 3.39
C PRO A 212 17.50 13.64 4.47
N SER A 213 17.68 14.86 4.02
CA SER A 213 17.54 16.05 4.86
C SER A 213 16.09 16.55 4.93
N VAL A 214 15.28 16.22 3.91
CA VAL A 214 13.87 16.64 3.80
C VAL A 214 12.92 15.44 3.65
N GLY A 215 11.65 15.64 4.01
CA GLY A 215 10.62 14.60 3.92
C GLY A 215 9.95 14.50 2.54
N PRO A 216 9.18 13.43 2.26
CA PRO A 216 8.56 13.19 0.96
C PRO A 216 7.49 14.21 0.55
N LEU A 217 6.91 14.95 1.51
CA LEU A 217 5.92 16.01 1.30
C LEU A 217 6.54 17.41 1.19
N ASP A 218 7.85 17.54 1.39
CA ASP A 218 8.54 18.83 1.38
C ASP A 218 8.76 19.33 -0.07
N PRO A 219 8.56 20.63 -0.35
CA PRO A 219 8.81 21.19 -1.69
C PRO A 219 10.26 21.03 -2.17
N GLU A 220 11.22 20.84 -1.28
CA GLU A 220 12.63 20.65 -1.64
C GLU A 220 13.00 19.19 -1.91
N CYS A 221 12.10 18.23 -1.67
CA CYS A 221 12.33 16.80 -1.89
C CYS A 221 12.77 16.50 -3.34
N VAL A 222 12.12 17.14 -4.31
CA VAL A 222 12.41 16.93 -5.74
C VAL A 222 13.82 17.45 -6.11
N LYS A 223 14.33 18.46 -5.39
CA LYS A 223 15.67 19.01 -5.62
C LYS A 223 16.76 18.08 -5.08
N GLU A 224 16.51 17.46 -3.93
CA GLU A 224 17.45 16.51 -3.30
C GLU A 224 17.55 15.22 -4.11
N GLY A 225 16.43 14.69 -4.63
CA GLY A 225 16.42 13.55 -5.56
C GLY A 225 16.91 12.23 -4.97
N LEU A 226 17.09 12.14 -3.65
CA LEU A 226 17.54 10.92 -2.96
C LEU A 226 16.37 9.97 -2.63
N ILE A 227 15.18 10.54 -2.42
CA ILE A 227 13.98 9.82 -1.99
C ILE A 227 12.83 10.02 -2.98
N LEU A 228 11.82 9.17 -2.88
CA LEU A 228 10.60 9.24 -3.68
C LEU A 228 9.63 10.24 -3.04
N CYS A 229 9.35 11.33 -3.76
CA CYS A 229 8.48 12.42 -3.29
C CYS A 229 7.00 12.16 -3.62
N ASP A 230 6.11 12.99 -3.08
CA ASP A 230 4.67 12.93 -3.38
C ASP A 230 4.39 12.98 -4.89
N ARG A 231 3.61 12.00 -5.36
CA ARG A 231 3.19 11.76 -6.75
C ARG A 231 4.34 11.58 -7.74
N GLN A 232 5.54 11.28 -7.26
CA GLN A 232 6.67 10.99 -8.13
C GLN A 232 6.59 9.55 -8.65
N LYS A 233 7.14 9.35 -9.84
CA LYS A 233 7.16 8.07 -10.54
C LYS A 233 8.46 7.32 -10.28
N LEU A 234 8.35 6.03 -9.98
CA LEU A 234 9.48 5.11 -9.87
C LEU A 234 9.22 3.87 -10.73
N LYS A 235 10.25 3.38 -11.42
CA LYS A 235 10.12 2.17 -12.24
C LYS A 235 10.11 0.94 -11.37
N GLY A 236 9.15 0.07 -11.61
CA GLY A 236 9.07 -1.25 -11.00
C GLY A 236 9.21 -2.36 -12.04
N TYR A 237 9.57 -3.54 -11.55
CA TYR A 237 9.84 -4.73 -12.33
C TYR A 237 8.91 -5.87 -11.93
N GLN A 238 8.75 -6.84 -12.81
CA GLN A 238 8.07 -8.08 -12.48
C GLN A 238 9.06 -8.96 -11.70
N GLY A 239 8.69 -9.34 -10.47
CA GLY A 239 9.41 -10.33 -9.69
C GLY A 239 8.88 -11.73 -9.96
N VAL A 240 8.68 -12.51 -8.90
CA VAL A 240 8.17 -13.89 -9.02
C VAL A 240 6.68 -13.88 -9.35
N SER A 241 6.30 -14.54 -10.44
CA SER A 241 4.89 -14.74 -10.80
C SER A 241 4.62 -16.19 -11.24
N LEU A 242 3.50 -16.74 -10.78
CA LEU A 242 3.09 -18.09 -11.15
C LEU A 242 2.72 -18.16 -12.63
N ASP A 243 2.12 -17.11 -13.17
CA ASP A 243 1.75 -17.04 -14.60
C ASP A 243 2.98 -17.11 -15.50
N ALA A 244 4.07 -16.45 -15.14
CA ALA A 244 5.33 -16.58 -15.87
C ALA A 244 5.91 -17.99 -15.76
N LEU A 245 5.86 -18.61 -14.57
CA LEU A 245 6.34 -19.97 -14.36
C LEU A 245 5.55 -21.00 -15.18
N VAL A 246 4.22 -20.92 -15.15
CA VAL A 246 3.32 -21.76 -15.97
C VAL A 246 3.56 -21.51 -17.45
N GLY A 247 3.78 -20.25 -17.86
CA GLY A 247 4.15 -19.89 -19.22
C GLY A 247 5.47 -20.55 -19.67
N ILE A 248 6.49 -20.55 -18.80
CA ILE A 248 7.78 -21.20 -19.07
C ILE A 248 7.61 -22.71 -19.19
N PHE A 249 6.90 -23.35 -18.25
CA PHE A 249 6.69 -24.81 -18.29
C PHE A 249 5.84 -25.26 -19.48
N THR A 250 4.80 -24.53 -19.84
CA THR A 250 3.98 -24.85 -21.00
C THR A 250 4.75 -24.68 -22.31
N ARG A 251 5.60 -23.64 -22.41
CA ARG A 251 6.49 -23.45 -23.55
C ARG A 251 7.50 -24.58 -23.67
N LEU A 252 8.14 -24.94 -22.55
CA LEU A 252 9.10 -26.03 -22.49
C LEU A 252 8.45 -27.38 -22.83
N GLY A 253 7.23 -27.63 -22.32
CA GLY A 253 6.47 -28.84 -22.63
C GLY A 253 6.18 -28.96 -24.13
N ARG A 254 5.79 -27.86 -24.79
CA ARG A 254 5.59 -27.83 -26.24
C ARG A 254 6.87 -28.05 -27.03
N GLU A 255 7.98 -27.47 -26.60
CA GLU A 255 9.27 -27.64 -27.26
C GLU A 255 9.79 -29.08 -27.13
N VAL A 256 9.60 -29.71 -25.96
CA VAL A 256 9.92 -31.13 -25.75
C VAL A 256 9.00 -32.04 -26.56
N GLU A 257 7.71 -31.73 -26.66
CA GLU A 257 6.76 -32.49 -27.48
C GLU A 257 7.13 -32.41 -28.96
N GLU A 258 7.45 -31.22 -29.47
CA GLU A 258 7.84 -31.02 -30.87
C GLU A 258 9.16 -31.73 -31.23
N ILE A 259 10.20 -31.56 -30.39
CA ILE A 259 11.50 -32.24 -30.59
C ILE A 259 11.35 -33.75 -30.42
N GLY A 260 10.61 -34.19 -29.39
CA GLY A 260 10.40 -35.59 -29.08
C GLY A 260 9.68 -36.31 -30.22
N VAL A 261 8.62 -35.71 -30.76
CA VAL A 261 7.85 -36.26 -31.87
C VAL A 261 8.70 -36.28 -33.15
N ALA A 262 9.37 -35.19 -33.52
CA ALA A 262 10.19 -35.14 -34.73
C ALA A 262 11.40 -36.11 -34.70
N ASN A 263 12.10 -36.20 -33.56
CA ASN A 263 13.21 -37.14 -33.41
C ASN A 263 12.73 -38.58 -33.35
N THR A 264 11.61 -38.89 -32.69
CA THR A 264 11.09 -40.27 -32.67
C THR A 264 10.63 -40.73 -34.04
N TYR A 265 9.99 -39.87 -34.85
CA TYR A 265 9.65 -40.22 -36.23
C TYR A 265 10.90 -40.48 -37.08
N SER A 266 11.91 -39.61 -37.04
CA SER A 266 13.14 -39.81 -37.81
C SER A 266 13.98 -41.00 -37.32
N LEU A 267 13.97 -41.28 -36.01
CA LEU A 267 14.57 -42.50 -35.46
C LEU A 267 13.81 -43.74 -35.90
N ALA A 268 12.48 -43.73 -35.88
CA ALA A 268 11.67 -44.85 -36.34
C ALA A 268 11.92 -45.15 -37.82
N GLU A 269 12.00 -44.12 -38.67
CA GLU A 269 12.30 -44.28 -40.10
C GLU A 269 13.70 -44.89 -40.32
N ARG A 270 14.72 -44.39 -39.62
CA ARG A 270 16.09 -44.95 -39.68
C ARG A 270 16.14 -46.38 -39.18
N VAL A 271 15.45 -46.68 -38.09
CA VAL A 271 15.39 -48.04 -37.53
C VAL A 271 14.66 -48.98 -38.50
N SER A 272 13.58 -48.55 -39.14
CA SER A 272 12.89 -49.34 -40.17
C SER A 272 13.80 -49.67 -41.35
N LEU A 273 14.60 -48.71 -41.83
CA LEU A 273 15.58 -48.95 -42.90
C LEU A 273 16.66 -49.96 -42.49
N VAL A 274 17.23 -49.81 -41.29
CA VAL A 274 18.25 -50.73 -40.76
C VAL A 274 17.67 -52.14 -40.55
N ILE A 275 16.43 -52.25 -40.09
CA ILE A 275 15.75 -53.54 -39.92
C ILE A 275 15.56 -54.23 -41.28
N GLU A 276 15.15 -53.49 -42.31
CA GLU A 276 15.02 -54.04 -43.67
C GLU A 276 16.37 -54.51 -44.22
N GLU A 277 17.43 -53.72 -44.05
CA GLU A 277 18.80 -54.10 -44.46
C GLU A 277 19.34 -55.32 -43.68
N ALA A 278 18.98 -55.44 -42.40
CA ALA A 278 19.45 -56.51 -41.53
C ALA A 278 18.63 -57.80 -41.62
N LYS A 279 17.46 -57.82 -42.27
CA LYS A 279 16.63 -59.02 -42.46
C LYS A 279 17.40 -60.29 -42.88
N PRO A 280 18.25 -60.29 -43.93
CA PRO A 280 18.97 -61.49 -44.36
C PRO A 280 20.03 -61.96 -43.36
N LEU A 281 20.54 -61.06 -42.51
CA LEU A 281 21.44 -61.43 -41.41
C LEU A 281 20.66 -62.05 -40.26
N LEU A 282 19.50 -61.47 -39.92
CA LEU A 282 18.61 -61.99 -38.89
C LEU A 282 18.08 -63.39 -39.24
N THR A 283 17.80 -63.68 -40.50
CA THR A 283 17.41 -65.04 -40.94
C THR A 283 18.54 -66.05 -40.81
N LYS A 284 19.79 -65.66 -41.13
CA LYS A 284 20.98 -66.51 -40.90
C LYS A 284 21.25 -66.74 -39.41
N ILE A 285 21.10 -65.71 -38.58
CA ILE A 285 21.24 -65.84 -37.12
C ILE A 285 20.16 -66.77 -36.57
N LYS A 286 18.91 -66.66 -37.04
CA LYS A 286 17.84 -67.58 -36.66
C LYS A 286 18.16 -69.03 -37.02
N ALA A 287 18.66 -69.28 -38.23
CA ALA A 287 19.05 -70.61 -38.65
C ALA A 287 20.18 -71.19 -37.77
N MET A 288 21.22 -70.40 -37.47
CA MET A 288 22.25 -70.85 -36.52
C MET A 288 21.70 -71.05 -35.10
N ALA A 289 20.78 -70.20 -34.64
CA ALA A 289 20.18 -70.34 -33.32
C ALA A 289 19.35 -71.62 -33.22
N ASP A 290 18.60 -71.97 -34.27
CA ASP A 290 17.85 -73.23 -34.37
C ASP A 290 18.80 -74.44 -34.34
N ASP A 291 19.97 -74.35 -34.99
CA ASP A 291 21.01 -75.40 -34.95
C ASP A 291 21.73 -75.51 -33.59
N VAL A 292 21.85 -74.41 -32.86
CA VAL A 292 22.54 -74.34 -31.55
C VAL A 292 21.59 -74.70 -30.39
N GLN A 293 20.28 -74.53 -30.57
CA GLN A 293 19.26 -74.87 -29.58
C GLN A 293 19.31 -76.34 -29.08
N PRO A 294 19.51 -77.37 -29.93
CA PRO A 294 19.68 -78.74 -29.46
C PRO A 294 21.01 -78.95 -28.71
N LEU A 295 22.09 -78.25 -29.10
CA LEU A 295 23.37 -78.32 -28.38
C LEU A 295 23.28 -77.68 -26.98
N LEU A 296 22.51 -76.60 -26.83
CA LEU A 296 22.21 -76.06 -25.50
C LEU A 296 21.34 -76.99 -24.66
N ALA A 297 20.41 -77.72 -25.28
CA ALA A 297 19.61 -78.73 -24.57
C ALA A 297 20.50 -79.88 -24.06
N GLU A 298 21.42 -80.38 -24.88
CA GLU A 298 22.41 -81.39 -24.51
C GLU A 298 23.36 -80.90 -23.40
N VAL A 299 23.84 -79.65 -23.47
CA VAL A 299 24.72 -79.07 -22.44
C VAL A 299 23.97 -78.81 -21.12
N ARG A 300 22.67 -78.50 -21.20
CA ARG A 300 21.81 -78.38 -20.01
C ARG A 300 21.52 -79.72 -19.36
N ASP A 301 21.32 -80.78 -20.16
CA ASP A 301 21.04 -82.13 -19.66
C ASP A 301 22.30 -82.88 -19.20
N SER A 302 23.48 -82.53 -19.71
CA SER A 302 24.77 -83.11 -19.30
C SER A 302 25.27 -82.67 -17.92
N GLY A 303 24.48 -81.89 -17.15
CA GLY A 303 24.76 -81.60 -15.73
C GLY A 303 25.90 -80.60 -15.47
N LEU A 304 26.63 -80.17 -16.49
CA LEU A 304 27.79 -79.27 -16.41
C LEU A 304 27.43 -77.88 -15.86
N LEU A 305 26.25 -77.34 -16.21
CA LEU A 305 25.77 -76.08 -15.64
C LEU A 305 25.52 -76.19 -14.12
N LYS A 306 25.16 -77.38 -13.63
CA LYS A 306 24.95 -77.65 -12.21
C LYS A 306 26.27 -77.71 -11.45
N GLU A 307 27.34 -78.18 -12.09
CA GLU A 307 28.71 -78.14 -11.54
C GLU A 307 29.27 -76.72 -11.50
N VAL A 308 29.06 -75.93 -12.56
CA VAL A 308 29.48 -74.52 -12.59
C VAL A 308 28.70 -73.69 -11.57
N GLU A 309 27.40 -73.94 -11.40
CA GLU A 309 26.58 -73.29 -10.38
C GLU A 309 27.04 -73.67 -8.96
N ASN A 310 27.38 -74.95 -8.73
CA ASN A 310 27.96 -75.38 -7.46
C ASN A 310 29.33 -74.74 -7.20
N LEU A 311 30.25 -74.71 -8.18
CA LEU A 311 31.54 -74.04 -8.03
C LEU A 311 31.39 -72.54 -7.79
N THR A 312 30.45 -71.89 -8.46
CA THR A 312 30.15 -70.47 -8.27
C THR A 312 29.63 -70.22 -6.86
N ARG A 313 28.74 -71.10 -6.35
CA ARG A 313 28.25 -71.05 -4.97
C ARG A 313 29.39 -71.22 -3.95
N SER A 314 30.30 -72.16 -4.20
CA SER A 314 31.49 -72.36 -3.35
C SER A 314 32.44 -71.16 -3.38
N LEU A 315 32.60 -70.53 -4.54
CA LEU A 315 33.46 -69.35 -4.70
C LEU A 315 32.84 -68.11 -4.02
N THR A 316 31.51 -67.97 -4.05
CA THR A 316 30.81 -66.91 -3.33
C THR A 316 30.86 -67.12 -1.82
N GLU A 317 30.73 -68.35 -1.32
CA GLU A 317 30.89 -68.66 0.10
C GLU A 317 32.33 -68.39 0.58
N ALA A 318 33.35 -68.79 -0.19
CA ALA A 318 34.75 -68.50 0.14
C ALA A 318 35.10 -67.00 0.06
N SER A 319 34.39 -66.23 -0.77
CA SER A 319 34.53 -64.78 -0.85
C SER A 319 33.86 -64.05 0.32
N GLU A 320 32.81 -64.60 0.92
CA GLU A 320 32.18 -64.03 2.13
C GLU A 320 32.98 -64.37 3.39
N ASP A 321 33.62 -65.53 3.47
CA ASP A 321 34.46 -65.94 4.61
C ASP A 321 35.77 -65.13 4.74
N LEU A 322 36.14 -64.37 3.69
CA LEU A 322 37.33 -63.51 3.65
C LEU A 322 37.04 -62.04 3.99
N ARG A 323 35.81 -61.69 4.37
CA ARG A 323 35.35 -60.32 4.68
C ARG A 323 35.00 -60.15 6.15
#